data_AF-A0A0F9BD51-F1
#
_entry.id   AF-A0A0F9BD51-F1
#
_cell.length_a   1.000
_cell.length_b   1.000
_cell.length_c   1.000
_cell.angle_alpha   90.00
_cell.angle_beta   90.00
_cell.angle_gamma   90.00
#
_symmetry.space_group_name_H-M   'P 1'
#
loop_
_entity.id
_entity.type
_entity.pdbx_description
1 polymer ?
#
loop_
_entity_poly.entity_id
_entity_poly.type
_entity_poly.pdbx_seq_one_letter_code
_entity_poly.pdbx_strand_id
1 'polypeptide(L)'
;MTVYFIQCNEFVKIGDTSNIEERFKSLQASNPYKLELLCCIDDCTEKEFHEKFKNERIHGEWFKISGILKDFIMEKNWQFFVSFILTNYI
;
A
#
# COMPACT_ATOMS: atom_id res chain seq x y z
N MET A 1 -12.96 -7.53 -2.37
CA MET A 1 -11.63 -7.80 -1.81
C MET A 1 -10.83 -6.54 -2.00
N THR A 2 -10.05 -6.11 -1.01
CA THR A 2 -9.32 -4.85 -1.06
C THR A 2 -7.83 -5.14 -1.03
N VAL A 3 -7.08 -4.60 -2.00
CA VAL A 3 -5.61 -4.68 -2.02
C VAL A 3 -5.06 -3.52 -1.21
N TYR A 4 -4.14 -3.80 -0.29
CA TYR A 4 -3.47 -2.80 0.53
C TYR A 4 -1.98 -2.68 0.19
N PHE A 5 -1.46 -1.49 0.42
CA PHE A 5 -0.05 -1.16 0.34
C PHE A 5 0.41 -0.70 1.73
N ILE A 6 1.23 -1.52 2.39
CA ILE A 6 1.77 -1.22 3.72
C ILE A 6 3.27 -1.01 3.63
N GLN A 7 3.74 0.15 4.04
CA GLN A 7 5.16 0.48 4.11
C GLN A 7 5.81 -0.07 5.39
N CYS A 8 7.04 -0.55 5.23
CA CYS A 8 7.97 -0.87 6.31
C CYS A 8 9.37 -0.40 5.85
N ASN A 9 9.85 0.71 6.40
CA ASN A 9 11.10 1.36 5.97
C ASN A 9 11.09 1.64 4.44
N GLU A 10 12.10 1.18 3.69
CA GLU A 10 12.21 1.33 2.24
C GLU A 10 11.42 0.30 1.41
N PHE A 11 10.62 -0.55 2.08
CA PHE A 11 9.86 -1.62 1.45
C PHE A 11 8.35 -1.39 1.60
N VAL A 12 7.60 -1.96 0.66
CA VAL A 12 6.14 -2.00 0.67
C VAL A 12 5.69 -3.45 0.50
N LYS A 13 4.79 -3.87 1.38
CA LYS A 13 4.02 -5.10 1.27
C LYS A 13 2.76 -4.82 0.46
N ILE A 14 2.51 -5.64 -0.55
CA ILE A 14 1.27 -5.63 -1.33
C ILE A 14 0.54 -6.94 -1.06
N GLY A 15 -0.65 -6.85 -0.47
CA GLY A 15 -1.51 -8.02 -0.22
C GLY A 15 -2.98 -7.64 -0.24
N ASP A 16 -3.87 -8.63 -0.15
CA ASP A 16 -5.31 -8.40 -0.09
C ASP A 16 -5.93 -8.77 1.27
N THR A 17 -7.11 -8.21 1.54
CA THR A 17 -7.90 -8.51 2.75
C THR A 17 -9.37 -8.14 2.57
N SER A 18 -10.22 -8.72 3.42
CA SER A 18 -11.60 -8.29 3.64
C SER A 18 -11.74 -7.30 4.81
N ASN A 19 -10.73 -7.19 5.67
CA ASN A 19 -10.73 -6.31 6.83
C ASN A 19 -9.32 -5.72 7.06
N ILE A 20 -9.11 -4.49 6.56
CA ILE A 20 -7.81 -3.83 6.62
C ILE A 20 -7.38 -3.49 8.04
N GLU A 21 -8.30 -3.15 8.93
CA GLU A 21 -7.96 -2.78 10.31
C GLU A 21 -7.41 -3.97 11.09
N GLU A 22 -8.08 -5.12 11.02
CA GLU A 22 -7.62 -6.35 11.66
C GLU A 22 -6.30 -6.83 11.06
N ARG A 23 -6.19 -6.79 9.72
CA ARG A 23 -4.97 -7.18 9.02
C ARG A 23 -3.79 -6.30 9.41
N PHE A 24 -3.97 -4.97 9.45
CA PHE A 24 -2.93 -4.03 9.83
C PHE A 24 -2.47 -4.25 11.28
N LYS A 25 -3.41 -4.41 12.23
CA LYS A 25 -3.08 -4.71 13.63
C LYS A 25 -2.26 -6.00 13.77
N SER A 26 -2.65 -7.06 13.07
CA SER A 26 -1.94 -8.34 13.06
C SER A 26 -0.53 -8.23 12.48
N LEU A 27 -0.37 -7.52 11.36
CA LEU A 27 0.93 -7.27 10.75
C LEU A 27 1.84 -6.43 11.64
N GLN A 28 1.30 -5.38 12.27
CA GLN A 28 2.07 -4.53 13.18
C GLN A 28 2.51 -5.29 14.43
N ALA A 29 1.66 -6.16 14.99
CA ALA A 29 1.99 -6.95 16.18
C ALA A 29 3.13 -7.96 15.93
N SER A 30 3.33 -8.38 14.68
CA SER A 30 4.38 -9.32 14.26
C SER A 30 5.58 -8.66 13.57
N ASN A 31 5.59 -7.32 13.47
CA ASN A 31 6.69 -6.57 12.88
C ASN A 31 7.29 -5.59 13.92
N PRO A 32 8.60 -5.67 14.22
CA PRO A 32 9.23 -4.76 15.18
C PRO A 32 9.30 -3.30 14.69
N TYR A 33 9.21 -3.07 13.38
CA TYR A 33 9.22 -1.73 12.80
C TYR A 33 7.81 -1.16 12.69
N LYS A 34 7.71 0.17 12.77
CA LYS A 34 6.45 0.88 12.56
C LYS A 34 6.00 0.71 11.11
N LEU A 35 4.74 0.29 10.95
CA LEU A 35 4.08 0.18 9.66
C LEU A 35 3.25 1.43 9.37
N GLU A 36 3.13 1.74 8.08
CA GLU A 36 2.27 2.81 7.57
C GLU A 36 1.38 2.26 6.46
N LEU A 37 0.07 2.50 6.55
CA LEU A 37 -0.87 2.17 5.48
C LEU A 37 -0.83 3.30 4.45
N LEU A 38 -0.32 3.02 3.26
CA LEU A 38 -0.18 4.01 2.20
C LEU A 38 -1.47 4.20 1.42
N CYS A 39 -2.08 3.09 0.99
CA CYS A 39 -3.36 3.12 0.29
C CYS A 39 -4.06 1.76 0.30
N CYS A 40 -5.36 1.81 0.02
CA CYS A 40 -6.23 0.67 -0.23
C CYS A 40 -6.91 0.86 -1.59
N ILE A 41 -7.05 -0.21 -2.35
CA ILE A 41 -7.67 -0.20 -3.68
C ILE A 41 -8.65 -1.36 -3.78
N ASP A 42 -9.91 -1.02 -4.00
CA ASP A 42 -11.00 -1.97 -4.17
C ASP A 42 -11.08 -2.49 -5.62
N ASP A 43 -11.82 -3.58 -5.80
CA ASP A 43 -12.12 -4.18 -7.11
C ASP A 43 -10.89 -4.55 -7.97
N CYS A 44 -9.77 -4.85 -7.31
CA CYS A 44 -8.52 -5.27 -7.93
C CYS A 44 -8.05 -6.61 -7.32
N THR A 45 -7.12 -7.28 -8.00
CA THR A 45 -6.46 -8.48 -7.44
C THR A 45 -5.02 -8.19 -7.01
N GLU A 46 -4.55 -8.86 -5.96
CA GLU A 46 -3.15 -8.79 -5.53
C GLU A 46 -2.20 -9.13 -6.69
N LYS A 47 -2.56 -10.15 -7.48
CA LYS A 47 -1.79 -10.63 -8.63
C LYS A 47 -1.53 -9.54 -9.68
N GLU A 48 -2.50 -8.68 -9.96
CA GLU A 48 -2.34 -7.58 -10.92
C GLU A 48 -1.24 -6.61 -10.50
N PHE A 49 -1.23 -6.20 -9.23
CA PHE A 49 -0.21 -5.29 -8.71
C PHE A 49 1.16 -5.96 -8.58
N HIS A 50 1.15 -7.23 -8.20
CA HIS A 50 2.34 -8.07 -8.17
C HIS A 50 3.03 -8.16 -9.53
N GLU A 51 2.27 -8.35 -10.61
CA GLU A 51 2.81 -8.32 -11.97
C GLU A 51 3.22 -6.91 -12.41
N LYS A 52 2.42 -5.90 -12.07
CA LYS A 52 2.70 -4.48 -12.39
C LYS A 52 4.04 -4.02 -11.80
N PHE A 53 4.37 -4.43 -10.58
CA PHE A 53 5.58 -4.01 -9.84
C PHE A 53 6.61 -5.14 -9.72
N LYS A 54 6.60 -6.11 -10.63
CA LYS A 54 7.50 -7.28 -10.56
C LYS A 54 8.99 -6.90 -10.55
N ASN A 55 9.37 -5.77 -11.15
CA ASN A 55 10.75 -5.31 -11.23
C ASN A 55 11.26 -4.76 -9.88
N GLU A 56 10.34 -4.30 -9.04
CA GLU A 56 10.59 -3.81 -7.70
C GLU A 56 10.50 -4.91 -6.63
N ARG A 57 10.06 -6.12 -7.00
CA ARG A 57 9.88 -7.25 -6.06
C ARG A 57 11.23 -7.71 -5.51
N ILE A 58 11.32 -7.78 -4.18
CA ILE A 58 12.50 -8.25 -3.46
C ILE A 58 12.30 -9.69 -2.97
N HIS A 59 11.21 -9.94 -2.24
CA HIS A 59 10.94 -11.27 -1.70
C HIS A 59 9.45 -11.46 -1.38
N GLY A 60 8.84 -12.52 -1.93
CA GLY A 60 7.42 -12.79 -1.73
C GLY A 60 6.55 -11.59 -2.08
N GLU A 61 5.79 -11.10 -1.09
CA GLU A 61 4.88 -9.95 -1.18
C GLU A 61 5.56 -8.60 -0.92
N TRP A 62 6.89 -8.55 -0.79
CA TRP A 62 7.65 -7.33 -0.46
C TRP A 62 8.38 -6.74 -1.67
N PHE A 63 8.22 -5.43 -1.85
CA PHE A 63 8.71 -4.65 -2.98
C PHE A 63 9.52 -3.45 -2.48
N LYS A 64 10.58 -3.06 -3.18
CA LYS A 64 11.36 -1.85 -2.86
C LYS A 64 10.65 -0.61 -3.39
N ILE A 65 10.60 0.46 -2.59
CA ILE A 65 10.03 1.75 -3.02
C ILE A 65 10.96 2.42 -4.03
N SER A 66 10.79 2.07 -5.30
CA SER A 66 11.56 2.59 -6.43
C SER A 66 10.75 2.53 -7.72
N GLY A 67 11.25 3.17 -8.78
CA GLY A 67 10.67 3.08 -10.12
C GLY A 67 9.17 3.37 -10.14
N ILE A 68 8.42 2.52 -10.84
CA ILE A 68 7.00 2.70 -11.12
C ILE A 68 6.17 2.59 -9.82
N LEU A 69 6.62 1.79 -8.85
CA LEU A 69 5.94 1.68 -7.56
C LEU A 69 6.00 2.99 -6.76
N LYS A 70 7.17 3.64 -6.76
CA LYS A 70 7.33 4.93 -6.07
C LYS A 70 6.41 5.99 -6.68
N ASP A 71 6.40 6.10 -8.01
CA ASP A 71 5.58 7.07 -8.72
C ASP A 71 4.09 6.84 -8.45
N PHE A 72 3.67 5.57 -8.44
CA PHE A 72 2.29 5.17 -8.13
C PHE A 72 1.87 5.57 -6.70
N ILE A 73 2.70 5.33 -5.70
CA ILE A 73 2.42 5.71 -4.31
C ILE A 73 2.30 7.24 -4.18
N MET A 74 3.21 7.98 -4.82
CA MET A 74 3.17 9.44 -4.81
C MET A 74 1.88 9.99 -5.43
N GLU A 75 1.44 9.43 -6.55
CA GLU A 75 0.18 9.80 -7.21
C GLU A 75 -1.02 9.57 -6.29
N LYS A 76 -1.08 8.43 -5.59
CA LYS A 76 -2.18 8.08 -4.69
C LYS A 76 -2.22 8.96 -3.44
N ASN A 77 -1.07 9.26 -2.85
CA ASN A 77 -0.99 10.18 -1.71
C ASN A 77 -1.45 11.59 -2.11
N TRP A 78 -1.09 12.06 -3.30
CA TRP A 78 -1.56 13.35 -3.80
C TRP A 78 -3.08 13.37 -4.02
N GLN A 79 -3.65 12.32 -4.63
CA GLN A 79 -5.10 12.19 -4.80
C GLN A 79 -5.85 12.22 -3.47
N PHE A 80 -5.34 11.50 -2.46
CA PHE A 80 -5.91 11.51 -1.11
C PHE A 80 -5.83 12.90 -0.48
N PHE A 81 -4.66 13.54 -0.53
CA PHE A 81 -4.46 14.88 0.05
C PHE A 81 -5.37 15.92 -0.59
N VAL A 82 -5.48 15.96 -1.92
CA VAL A 82 -6.37 16.89 -2.63
C VAL A 82 -7.83 16.64 -2.25
N SER A 83 -8.27 15.38 -2.24
CA SER A 83 -9.64 15.03 -1.84
C SER A 83 -9.94 15.47 -0.41
N PHE A 84 -9.00 15.24 0.52
CA PHE A 84 -9.11 15.65 1.92
C PHE A 84 -9.25 17.18 2.06
N ILE A 85 -8.41 17.96 1.37
CA ILE A 85 -8.52 19.43 1.42
C ILE A 85 -9.87 19.89 0.85
N LEU A 86 -10.31 19.34 -0.29
CA LEU A 86 -11.58 19.74 -0.91
C LEU A 86 -12.80 19.39 -0.06
N THR A 87 -12.76 18.33 0.74
CA THR A 87 -13.88 17.93 1.63
C THR A 87 -13.88 18.66 2.97
N ASN A 88 -12.74 19.21 3.42
CA ASN A 88 -12.62 19.88 4.72
C ASN A 88 -12.62 21.42 4.64
N TYR A 89 -12.75 21.98 3.44
CA TYR A 89 -12.78 23.44 3.20
C TYR A 89 -14.09 23.94 2.54
N ILE A 90 -15.17 23.16 2.63
CA ILE A 90 -16.55 23.55 2.27
C ILE A 90 -17.44 23.32 3.49
#